data_AF-A0A962KCR1-F1
#
_entry.id   AF-A0A962KCR1-F1
#
_cell.length_a   1.000
_cell.length_b   1.000
_cell.length_c   1.000
_cell.angle_alpha   90.00
_cell.angle_beta   90.00
_cell.angle_gamma   90.00
#
_symmetry.space_group_name_H-M   'P 1'
#
loop_
_entity.id
_entity.type
_entity.pdbx_description
1 polymer ?
#
loop_
_entity_poly.entity_id
_entity_poly.type
_entity_poly.pdbx_seq_one_letter_code
_entity_poly.pdbx_strand_id
1 'polypeptide(L)' 'MKRHLLTLAIAASLLPLAAQAAPRVYGQLNLSIDYMDASVTPTQDGWALNSNASRIGVKGAEKL' A
#
# COMPACT_ATOMS: atom_id res chain seq x y z
N MET A 1 -3.32 7.85 47.86
CA MET A 1 -3.78 8.65 46.69
C MET A 1 -2.72 8.83 45.59
N LYS A 2 -1.44 9.14 45.88
CA LYS A 2 -0.40 9.38 44.84
C LYS A 2 -0.04 8.16 43.96
N ARG A 3 -0.13 6.94 44.51
CA ARG A 3 0.21 5.70 43.78
C ARG A 3 -0.80 5.37 42.66
N HIS A 4 -2.06 5.75 42.85
CA HIS A 4 -3.11 5.56 41.84
C HIS A 4 -2.95 6.49 40.63
N LEU A 5 -2.44 7.70 40.86
CA LEU A 5 -2.09 8.63 39.77
C LEU A 5 -0.93 8.09 38.92
N LEU A 6 0.07 7.49 39.56
CA LEU A 6 1.20 6.89 38.84
C LEU A 6 0.76 5.67 38.01
N THR A 7 -0.09 4.80 38.57
CA THR A 7 -0.64 3.65 37.81
C THR A 7 -1.51 4.08 36.64
N LEU A 8 -2.26 5.18 36.78
CA LEU A 8 -3.09 5.71 35.69
C LEU A 8 -2.23 6.33 34.58
N ALA A 9 -1.17 7.06 34.94
CA ALA A 9 -0.23 7.61 33.96
C ALA A 9 0.50 6.52 33.17
N ILE A 10 0.93 5.45 33.85
CA ILE A 10 1.56 4.29 33.21
C ILE A 10 0.54 3.58 32.30
N ALA A 11 -0.68 3.36 32.76
CA ALA A 11 -1.74 2.76 31.93
C ALA A 11 -2.07 3.62 30.69
N ALA A 12 -2.09 4.96 30.83
CA ALA A 12 -2.33 5.88 29.73
C ALA A 12 -1.18 5.89 28.70
N SER A 13 0.08 5.73 29.13
CA SER A 13 1.24 5.64 28.23
C SER A 13 1.31 4.34 27.43
N LEU A 14 0.59 3.30 27.86
CA LEU A 14 0.48 2.02 27.16
C LEU A 14 -0.65 2.00 26.13
N LEU A 15 -1.49 3.04 26.11
CA LEU A 15 -2.47 3.21 25.06
C LEU A 15 -1.74 3.58 23.78
N PRO A 16 -1.90 2.80 22.68
CA PRO A 16 -1.37 3.23 21.40
C PRO A 16 -2.02 4.57 21.07
N LEU A 17 -1.22 5.63 21.01
CA LEU A 17 -1.62 6.86 20.33
C LEU A 17 -1.76 6.47 18.86
N ALA A 18 -2.95 6.00 18.49
CA ALA A 18 -3.29 5.74 17.11
C ALA A 18 -3.23 7.10 16.41
N ALA A 19 -2.11 7.38 15.74
CA ALA A 19 -2.04 8.48 14.79
C ALA A 19 -3.18 8.25 13.80
N GLN A 20 -4.23 9.08 13.88
CA GLN A 20 -5.36 9.06 12.95
C GLN A 20 -4.93 9.67 11.62
N ALA A 21 -3.91 9.08 11.00
CA ALA A 21 -3.57 9.37 9.62
C ALA A 21 -4.70 8.78 8.77
N ALA A 22 -5.57 9.62 8.21
CA ALA A 22 -6.69 9.15 7.37
C ALA A 22 -6.11 8.37 6.18
N PRO A 23 -6.11 7.02 6.22
CA PRO A 23 -5.32 6.25 5.27
C PRO A 23 -6.10 6.14 3.97
N ARG A 24 -5.48 6.57 2.87
CA ARG A 24 -6.03 6.44 1.53
C ARG A 24 -5.18 5.47 0.72
N VAL A 25 -5.83 4.49 0.14
CA VAL A 25 -5.21 3.60 -0.85
C VAL A 25 -5.28 4.27 -2.21
N TYR A 26 -4.19 4.24 -2.95
CA TYR A 26 -4.09 4.78 -4.30
C TYR A 26 -3.22 3.87 -5.15
N GLY A 27 -3.32 4.00 -6.46
CA GLY A 27 -2.52 3.21 -7.39
C GLY A 27 -2.76 3.62 -8.82
N GLN A 28 -1.92 3.09 -9.71
CA GLN A 28 -2.04 3.25 -11.14
C GLN A 28 -1.99 1.85 -11.76
N LEU A 29 -2.98 1.54 -12.59
CA LEU A 29 -3.02 0.32 -13.40
C LEU A 29 -2.62 0.69 -14.82
N ASN A 30 -1.49 0.15 -15.26
CA ASN A 30 -0.98 0.32 -16.62
C ASN A 30 -0.90 -1.07 -17.23
N LEU A 31 -1.86 -1.39 -18.09
CA LEU A 31 -1.96 -2.68 -18.74
C LEU A 31 -1.95 -2.46 -20.26
N SER A 32 -1.31 -3.36 -20.99
CA SER A 32 -1.36 -3.42 -22.45
C SER A 32 -1.71 -4.83 -22.90
N ILE A 33 -2.35 -4.92 -24.06
CA ILE A 33 -2.51 -6.17 -24.79
C ILE A 33 -1.69 -6.03 -26.04
N ASP A 34 -0.60 -6.79 -26.11
CA ASP A 34 0.39 -6.70 -27.17
C ASP A 34 0.40 -8.00 -27.95
N TYR A 35 0.44 -7.90 -29.29
CA TYR A 35 0.70 -9.05 -30.13
C TYR A 35 2.21 -9.20 -30.29
N MET A 36 2.76 -10.33 -29.84
CA MET A 36 4.18 -10.63 -29.96
C MET A 36 4.39 -11.56 -31.15
N ASP A 37 5.27 -11.16 -32.05
CA ASP A 37 5.79 -11.98 -33.15
C ASP A 37 7.24 -12.36 -32.79
N ALA A 38 7.41 -13.60 -32.34
CA ALA A 38 8.66 -14.15 -31.85
C ALA A 38 9.34 -14.97 -32.96
N SER A 39 9.99 -14.26 -33.88
CA SER A 39 10.72 -14.85 -35.04
C SER A 39 11.81 -15.89 -34.70
N VAL A 40 12.22 -16.01 -33.44
CA VAL A 40 13.27 -16.94 -32.98
C VAL A 40 12.69 -18.22 -32.35
N THR A 41 11.44 -18.20 -31.86
CA THR A 41 10.78 -19.39 -31.27
C THR A 41 9.31 -19.43 -31.69
N PRO A 42 8.92 -20.31 -32.63
CA PRO A 42 7.58 -20.30 -33.27
C PRO A 42 6.42 -20.68 -32.35
N THR A 43 6.68 -20.87 -31.06
CA THR A 43 5.69 -21.24 -30.03
C THR A 43 5.27 -20.06 -29.15
N GLN A 44 5.78 -18.85 -29.39
CA GLN A 44 5.48 -17.66 -28.58
C GLN A 44 4.68 -16.58 -29.33
N ASP A 45 4.26 -16.85 -30.57
CA ASP A 45 3.42 -15.92 -31.31
C ASP A 45 2.03 -15.89 -30.70
N GLY A 46 1.59 -14.70 -30.27
CA GLY A 46 0.28 -14.58 -29.65
C GLY A 46 0.03 -13.26 -28.95
N TRP A 47 -1.21 -13.14 -28.46
CA TRP A 47 -1.64 -12.02 -27.66
C TRP A 47 -1.19 -12.19 -26.20
N ALA A 48 -0.41 -11.24 -25.71
CA ALA A 48 0.05 -11.20 -24.34
C ALA A 48 -0.61 -10.04 -23.59
N LEU A 49 -1.06 -10.30 -22.36
CA LEU A 49 -1.47 -9.26 -21.43
C LEU A 49 -0.25 -8.86 -20.58
N ASN A 50 0.13 -7.59 -20.65
CA ASN A 50 1.34 -7.10 -20.01
C ASN A 50 1.03 -6.05 -18.92
N SER A 51 1.88 -6.01 -17.88
CA SER A 51 1.82 -5.00 -16.82
C SER A 51 2.97 -4.01 -16.98
N ASN A 52 2.64 -2.74 -17.22
CA ASN A 52 3.59 -1.69 -17.53
C ASN A 52 3.81 -0.76 -16.33
N ALA A 53 4.47 -1.29 -15.30
CA ALA A 53 4.75 -0.58 -14.05
C ALA A 53 3.48 -0.13 -13.29
N SER A 54 2.49 -1.03 -13.25
CA SER A 54 1.35 -0.92 -12.33
C SER A 54 1.86 -0.83 -10.89
N ARG A 55 1.28 0.07 -10.10
CA ARG A 55 1.73 0.37 -8.74
C ARG A 55 0.56 0.63 -7.80
N ILE A 56 0.72 0.23 -6.54
CA ILE A 56 -0.25 0.46 -5.47
C ILE A 56 0.49 1.03 -4.27
N GLY A 57 -0.17 1.93 -3.53
CA GLY A 57 0.39 2.59 -2.36
C GLY A 57 -0.68 3.01 -1.38
N VAL A 58 -0.24 3.31 -0.15
CA VAL A 58 -1.07 3.84 0.92
C VAL A 58 -0.50 5.20 1.32
N LYS A 59 -1.36 6.21 1.42
CA LYS A 59 -1.00 7.57 1.83
C LYS A 59 -1.81 7.97 3.05
N GLY A 60 -1.14 8.36 4.12
CA GLY A 60 -1.76 9.00 5.27
C GLY A 60 -1.78 10.52 5.10
N ALA A 61 -2.85 11.17 5.58
CA ALA A 61 -2.88 12.61 5.79
C ALA A 61 -3.24 12.88 7.25
N GLU A 62 -2.46 13.74 7.91
CA GLU A 62 -2.70 14.20 9.27
C GLU A 62 -2.71 15.73 9.25
N LYS A 63 -3.67 16.33 9.94
CA LYS A 63 -3.72 17.79 10.14
C LYS A 63 -3.08 18.08 11.49
N LEU A 64 -1.97 18.81 11.47
CA LEU A 64 -1.30 19.35 12.66
C LEU A 64 -2.07 20.55 13.22
#